data_AF-A0A9P8LDQ5-F1
#
_entry.id   AF-A0A9P8LDQ5-F1
#
_cell.length_a   1.000
_cell.length_b   1.000
_cell.length_c   1.000
_cell.angle_alpha   90.00
_cell.angle_beta   90.00
_cell.angle_gamma   90.00
#
_symmetry.space_group_name_H-M   'P 1'
#
loop_
_entity.id
_entity.type
_entity.pdbx_description
1 polymer ?
#
loop_
_entity_poly.entity_id
_entity_poly.type
_entity_poly.pdbx_seq_one_letter_code
_entity_poly.pdbx_strand_id
1 'polypeptide(L)'
;MSEPAPPKNFDQPRQRVQANMPEQETSDEYGTSKAIPSEMADAARQEILDSIAASDPDLLTREFDHPLNYRPYTAKTREAAKELVENADKDILANLTGIPAGDIADRFNKAFPVLFVKTTVSPYHMRGGRPNRVWTFIAFGRLTFEIGLPAPSSTRFDLTLESGDALHIRGDVDMWFSGGGGGTALLADWKVY
;
A
#
# COMPACT_ATOMS: atom_id res chain seq x y z
N MET A 1 54.05 46.88 -8.94
CA MET A 1 52.58 46.93 -8.90
C MET A 1 52.11 45.67 -9.60
N SER A 2 51.62 44.69 -8.84
CA SER A 2 51.19 43.39 -9.36
C SER A 2 49.75 43.17 -8.92
N GLU A 3 48.87 42.87 -9.89
CA GLU A 3 47.44 42.63 -9.69
C GLU A 3 47.19 41.39 -8.81
N PRO A 4 46.15 41.39 -7.96
CA PRO A 4 45.70 40.20 -7.25
C PRO A 4 44.74 39.36 -8.11
N ALA A 5 44.89 38.04 -8.05
CA ALA A 5 44.01 37.07 -8.71
C ALA A 5 42.59 37.06 -8.10
N PRO A 6 41.53 36.77 -8.89
CA PRO A 6 40.15 36.73 -8.41
C PRO A 6 39.86 35.46 -7.57
N PRO A 7 38.90 35.51 -6.64
CA PRO A 7 38.54 34.36 -5.80
C PRO A 7 37.77 33.29 -6.59
N LYS A 8 38.08 32.02 -6.28
CA LYS A 8 37.35 30.85 -6.77
C LYS A 8 35.95 30.83 -6.16
N ASN A 9 34.92 31.02 -6.99
CA ASN A 9 33.54 30.69 -6.65
C ASN A 9 33.44 29.16 -6.50
N PHE A 10 33.23 28.70 -5.27
CA PHE A 10 32.74 27.35 -5.03
C PHE A 10 31.25 27.34 -5.36
N ASP A 11 30.92 26.87 -6.56
CA ASP A 11 29.59 26.33 -6.85
C ASP A 11 29.34 25.14 -5.92
N GLN A 12 28.62 25.38 -4.83
CA GLN A 12 27.95 24.30 -4.12
C GLN A 12 26.56 24.15 -4.73
N PRO A 13 26.23 23.01 -5.37
CA PRO A 13 24.85 22.72 -5.68
C PRO A 13 24.11 22.57 -4.35
N ARG A 14 23.07 23.39 -4.16
CA ARG A 14 22.09 23.23 -3.09
C ARG A 14 21.55 21.81 -3.15
N GLN A 15 21.98 20.94 -2.23
CA GLN A 15 21.29 19.70 -1.94
C GLN A 15 19.90 20.06 -1.41
N ARG A 16 18.91 20.11 -2.31
CA ARG A 16 17.52 19.88 -1.93
C ARG A 16 17.44 18.42 -1.51
N VAL A 17 17.58 18.18 -0.20
CA VAL A 17 17.00 16.99 0.41
C VAL A 17 15.49 17.24 0.41
N GLN A 18 14.84 16.99 -0.73
CA GLN A 18 13.41 16.73 -0.73
C GLN A 18 13.28 15.28 -0.25
N ALA A 19 12.75 15.14 0.96
CA ALA A 19 12.14 13.88 1.37
C ALA A 19 11.11 13.53 0.31
N ASN A 20 11.36 12.46 -0.46
CA ASN A 20 10.40 11.91 -1.41
C ASN A 20 9.19 11.40 -0.62
N MET A 21 8.22 12.27 -0.40
CA MET A 21 6.83 11.81 -0.36
C MET A 21 6.51 11.30 -1.77
N PRO A 22 5.79 10.18 -1.93
CA PRO A 22 5.29 9.82 -3.25
C PRO A 22 4.39 10.96 -3.73
N GLU A 23 4.75 11.57 -4.86
CA GLU A 23 3.81 12.39 -5.63
C GLU A 23 2.60 11.50 -5.94
N GLN A 24 1.38 12.05 -5.87
CA GLN A 24 0.16 11.30 -6.20
C GLN A 24 0.26 10.80 -7.66
N GLU A 25 0.60 9.54 -7.85
CA GLU A 25 0.49 8.87 -9.14
C GLU A 25 -0.94 8.35 -9.30
N THR A 26 -1.60 8.78 -10.37
CA THR A 26 -2.91 8.26 -10.76
C THR A 26 -2.85 7.80 -12.21
N SER A 27 -3.43 6.64 -12.45
CA SER A 27 -3.70 6.07 -13.78
C SER A 27 -5.15 5.64 -13.84
N ASP A 28 -5.62 5.23 -15.02
CA ASP A 28 -6.99 4.70 -15.17
C ASP A 28 -7.21 3.36 -14.43
N GLU A 29 -6.13 2.70 -13.98
CA GLU A 29 -6.14 1.37 -13.39
C GLU A 29 -5.93 1.39 -11.87
N TYR A 30 -5.10 2.32 -11.39
CA TYR A 30 -4.69 2.40 -9.98
C TYR A 30 -4.26 3.83 -9.60
N GLY A 31 -4.18 4.09 -8.30
CA GLY A 31 -3.55 5.29 -7.75
C GLY A 31 -2.97 5.06 -6.35
N THR A 32 -2.14 5.99 -5.90
CA THR A 32 -1.52 5.93 -4.55
C THR A 32 -1.82 7.17 -3.72
N SER A 33 -2.02 6.99 -2.42
CA SER A 33 -2.34 8.09 -1.49
C SER A 33 -1.73 7.88 -0.12
N LYS A 34 -1.80 8.92 0.73
CA LYS A 34 -1.66 8.75 2.18
C LYS A 34 -3.05 8.46 2.77
N ALA A 35 -3.27 7.24 3.24
CA ALA A 35 -4.61 6.82 3.69
C ALA A 35 -4.81 6.97 5.20
N ILE A 36 -3.77 6.70 6.00
CA ILE A 36 -3.80 6.81 7.45
C ILE A 36 -2.46 7.35 7.99
N PRO A 37 -2.41 7.89 9.22
CA PRO A 37 -1.16 8.28 9.86
C PRO A 37 -0.19 7.10 10.01
N SER A 38 1.11 7.33 9.78
CA SER A 38 2.14 6.29 9.85
C SER A 38 2.19 5.60 11.21
N GLU A 39 2.07 6.36 12.30
CA GLU A 39 2.09 5.82 13.68
C GLU A 39 0.94 4.82 13.92
N MET A 40 -0.23 5.09 13.34
CA MET A 40 -1.39 4.18 13.43
C MET A 40 -1.13 2.90 12.65
N ALA A 41 -0.56 3.03 11.45
CA ALA A 41 -0.17 1.88 10.62
C ALA A 41 0.89 1.00 11.31
N ASP A 42 1.89 1.62 11.94
CA ASP A 42 2.96 0.91 12.66
C ASP A 42 2.44 0.23 13.93
N ALA A 43 1.52 0.87 14.66
CA ALA A 43 0.89 0.23 15.81
C ALA A 43 0.03 -0.98 15.40
N ALA A 44 -0.71 -0.88 14.29
CA ALA A 44 -1.48 -1.99 13.73
C ALA A 44 -0.57 -3.13 13.25
N ARG A 45 0.57 -2.81 12.62
CA ARG A 45 1.62 -3.77 12.26
C ARG A 45 2.09 -4.57 13.46
N GLN A 46 2.46 -3.88 14.55
CA GLN A 46 3.03 -4.52 15.72
C GLN A 46 2.04 -5.52 16.34
N GLU A 47 0.76 -5.15 16.47
CA GLU A 47 -0.25 -6.09 16.99
C GLU A 47 -0.43 -7.33 16.12
N ILE A 48 -0.37 -7.18 14.78
CA ILE A 48 -0.43 -8.33 13.87
C ILE A 48 0.76 -9.26 14.10
N LEU A 49 1.98 -8.70 14.17
CA LEU A 49 3.21 -9.47 14.35
C LEU A 49 3.25 -10.17 15.72
N ASP A 50 2.85 -9.48 16.78
CA ASP A 50 2.78 -10.06 18.13
C ASP A 50 1.75 -11.21 18.18
N SER A 51 0.60 -11.03 17.52
CA SER A 51 -0.42 -12.08 17.41
C SER A 51 0.10 -13.30 16.65
N ILE A 52 0.86 -13.10 15.56
CA ILE A 52 1.47 -14.19 14.79
C ILE A 52 2.49 -14.93 15.66
N ALA A 53 3.42 -14.20 16.30
CA ALA A 53 4.44 -14.79 17.16
C ALA A 53 3.84 -15.64 18.30
N ALA A 54 2.69 -15.22 18.84
CA ALA A 54 2.01 -15.94 19.90
C ALA A 54 1.18 -17.16 19.43
N SER A 55 0.70 -17.18 18.18
CA SER A 55 -0.30 -18.16 17.73
C SER A 55 0.17 -19.12 16.63
N ASP A 56 0.96 -18.65 15.67
CA ASP A 56 1.49 -19.45 14.55
C ASP A 56 2.79 -18.79 14.02
N PRO A 57 3.92 -18.92 14.75
CA PRO A 57 5.18 -18.26 14.36
C PRO A 57 5.73 -18.75 13.02
N ASP A 58 5.39 -19.98 12.60
CA ASP A 58 5.81 -20.56 11.33
C ASP A 58 5.10 -19.91 10.13
N LEU A 59 4.09 -19.07 10.36
CA LEU A 59 3.33 -18.41 9.29
C LEU A 59 4.21 -17.54 8.38
N LEU A 60 5.32 -17.02 8.89
CA LEU A 60 6.26 -16.17 8.13
C LEU A 60 7.21 -16.96 7.23
N THR A 61 7.36 -18.27 7.45
CA THR A 61 8.32 -19.13 6.72
C THR A 61 7.63 -20.23 5.91
N ARG A 62 6.39 -20.60 6.27
CA ARG A 62 5.55 -21.57 5.57
C ARG A 62 5.16 -21.05 4.18
N GLU A 63 5.09 -21.96 3.22
CA GLU A 63 4.63 -21.67 1.86
C GLU A 63 3.12 -21.93 1.71
N PHE A 64 2.47 -21.09 0.91
CA PHE A 64 1.03 -21.13 0.66
C PHE A 64 0.72 -21.18 -0.84
N ASP A 65 -0.50 -21.58 -1.20
CA ASP A 65 -1.02 -21.57 -2.56
C ASP A 65 -1.44 -20.17 -3.03
N HIS A 66 -1.74 -19.27 -2.09
CA HIS A 66 -2.16 -17.89 -2.33
C HIS A 66 -1.34 -16.89 -1.51
N PRO A 67 -1.13 -15.65 -2.01
CA PRO A 67 -0.21 -14.69 -1.38
C PRO A 67 -0.79 -13.96 -0.16
N LEU A 68 -2.08 -14.13 0.13
CA LEU A 68 -2.78 -13.40 1.20
C LEU A 68 -3.21 -14.35 2.31
N ASN A 69 -2.76 -14.08 3.54
CA ASN A 69 -3.29 -14.70 4.74
C ASN A 69 -4.12 -13.67 5.53
N TYR A 70 -5.43 -13.86 5.55
CA TYR A 70 -6.35 -12.99 6.26
C TYR A 70 -6.21 -13.17 7.77
N ARG A 71 -6.11 -12.05 8.50
CA ARG A 71 -5.96 -12.03 9.95
C ARG A 71 -7.23 -11.53 10.63
N PRO A 72 -7.54 -12.00 11.85
CA PRO A 72 -8.59 -11.40 12.65
C PRO A 72 -8.30 -9.93 12.95
N TYR A 73 -9.36 -9.15 13.08
CA TYR A 73 -9.25 -7.79 13.57
C TYR A 73 -8.73 -7.75 15.01
N THR A 74 -7.71 -6.93 15.20
CA THR A 74 -7.20 -6.45 16.48
C THR A 74 -7.80 -5.08 16.82
N ALA A 75 -7.44 -4.50 17.96
CA ALA A 75 -7.89 -3.15 18.32
C ALA A 75 -7.35 -2.11 17.32
N LYS A 76 -6.04 -2.15 17.03
CA LYS A 76 -5.39 -1.14 16.16
C LYS A 76 -5.77 -1.27 14.70
N THR A 77 -5.98 -2.50 14.21
CA THR A 77 -6.44 -2.69 12.83
C THR A 77 -7.90 -2.25 12.62
N ARG A 78 -8.75 -2.28 13.67
CA ARG A 78 -10.09 -1.67 13.62
C ARG A 78 -10.02 -0.15 13.61
N GLU A 79 -9.16 0.44 14.44
CA GLU A 79 -8.91 1.89 14.44
C GLU A 79 -8.44 2.35 13.06
N ALA A 80 -7.48 1.65 12.44
CA ALA A 80 -7.01 1.94 11.09
C ALA A 80 -8.12 1.81 10.01
N ALA A 81 -8.97 0.79 10.12
CA ALA A 81 -10.10 0.64 9.20
C ALA A 81 -11.12 1.78 9.33
N LYS A 82 -11.36 2.24 10.56
CA LYS A 82 -12.24 3.38 10.82
C LYS A 82 -11.64 4.67 10.24
N GLU A 83 -10.36 4.92 10.51
CA GLU A 83 -9.63 6.09 10.01
C GLU A 83 -9.67 6.16 8.48
N LEU A 84 -9.46 5.04 7.79
CA LEU A 84 -9.60 4.97 6.34
C LEU A 84 -10.99 5.45 5.88
N VAL A 85 -12.08 4.99 6.49
CA VAL A 85 -13.43 5.34 6.01
C VAL A 85 -13.74 6.82 6.26
N GLU A 86 -13.28 7.35 7.39
CA GLU A 86 -13.56 8.74 7.79
C GLU A 86 -12.71 9.74 6.99
N ASN A 87 -11.42 9.43 6.77
CA ASN A 87 -10.41 10.39 6.31
C ASN A 87 -9.62 9.96 5.07
N ALA A 88 -9.99 8.87 4.37
CA ALA A 88 -9.33 8.50 3.11
C ALA A 88 -9.33 9.66 2.10
N ASP A 89 -8.31 9.67 1.25
CA ASP A 89 -8.30 10.45 0.03
C ASP A 89 -9.41 9.95 -0.92
N LYS A 90 -10.56 10.62 -0.85
CA LYS A 90 -11.77 10.25 -1.62
C LYS A 90 -11.63 10.62 -3.08
N ASP A 91 -10.71 11.52 -3.45
CA ASP A 91 -10.59 12.00 -4.83
C ASP A 91 -9.97 10.92 -5.73
N ILE A 92 -8.98 10.18 -5.23
CA ILE A 92 -8.39 9.05 -5.97
C ILE A 92 -9.41 7.93 -6.15
N LEU A 93 -10.15 7.60 -5.09
CA LEU A 93 -11.22 6.60 -5.16
C LEU A 93 -12.35 7.06 -6.09
N ALA A 94 -12.73 8.34 -6.04
CA ALA A 94 -13.70 8.94 -6.96
C ALA A 94 -13.27 8.83 -8.42
N ASN A 95 -12.00 9.15 -8.72
CA ASN A 95 -11.46 9.04 -10.06
C ASN A 95 -11.48 7.59 -10.58
N LEU A 96 -11.04 6.63 -9.76
CA LEU A 96 -11.00 5.21 -10.15
C LEU A 96 -12.39 4.57 -10.29
N THR A 97 -13.38 5.08 -9.54
CA THR A 97 -14.75 4.52 -9.53
C THR A 97 -15.72 5.28 -10.41
N GLY A 98 -15.41 6.52 -10.80
CA GLY A 98 -16.36 7.45 -11.42
C GLY A 98 -17.48 7.92 -10.48
N ILE A 99 -17.36 7.67 -9.18
CA ILE A 99 -18.35 8.04 -8.16
C ILE A 99 -17.96 9.40 -7.57
N PRO A 100 -18.90 10.30 -7.25
CA PRO A 100 -18.59 11.54 -6.55
C PRO A 100 -17.85 11.29 -5.22
N ALA A 101 -16.82 12.08 -4.91
CA ALA A 101 -16.02 11.93 -3.69
C ALA A 101 -16.87 11.93 -2.40
N GLY A 102 -17.98 12.69 -2.39
CA GLY A 102 -18.94 12.72 -1.28
C GLY A 102 -19.61 11.37 -0.97
N ASP A 103 -19.75 10.50 -1.97
CA ASP A 103 -20.48 9.24 -1.86
C ASP A 103 -19.55 8.03 -1.62
N ILE A 104 -18.23 8.23 -1.67
CA ILE A 104 -17.24 7.14 -1.56
C ILE A 104 -17.34 6.39 -0.23
N ALA A 105 -17.64 7.07 0.87
CA ALA A 105 -17.77 6.42 2.18
C ALA A 105 -18.89 5.37 2.18
N ASP A 106 -20.02 5.65 1.51
CA ASP A 106 -21.16 4.72 1.41
C ASP A 106 -20.85 3.48 0.55
N ARG A 107 -19.75 3.54 -0.22
CA ARG A 107 -19.27 2.44 -1.05
C ARG A 107 -18.36 1.49 -0.31
N PHE A 108 -17.92 1.83 0.91
CA PHE A 108 -17.12 0.95 1.73
C PHE A 108 -17.90 -0.32 2.07
N ASN A 109 -17.36 -1.48 1.71
CA ASN A 109 -17.99 -2.77 1.99
C ASN A 109 -17.40 -3.42 3.24
N LYS A 110 -16.07 -3.53 3.28
CA LYS A 110 -15.32 -4.20 4.35
C LYS A 110 -13.83 -3.95 4.20
N ALA A 111 -13.11 -4.15 5.29
CA ALA A 111 -11.66 -4.28 5.27
C ALA A 111 -11.22 -5.55 5.99
N PHE A 112 -9.96 -5.95 5.80
CA PHE A 112 -9.33 -7.06 6.49
C PHE A 112 -7.85 -6.77 6.72
N PRO A 113 -7.31 -7.03 7.91
CA PRO A 113 -5.88 -7.11 8.08
C PRO A 113 -5.36 -8.34 7.33
N VAL A 114 -4.26 -8.18 6.61
CA VAL A 114 -3.64 -9.24 5.82
C VAL A 114 -2.14 -9.29 6.11
N LEU A 115 -1.64 -10.52 6.18
CA LEU A 115 -0.22 -10.83 6.04
C LEU A 115 0.01 -11.32 4.61
N PHE A 116 0.98 -10.73 3.92
CA PHE A 116 1.48 -11.31 2.69
C PHE A 116 2.38 -12.48 3.04
N VAL A 117 2.08 -13.66 2.51
CA VAL A 117 2.80 -14.90 2.82
C VAL A 117 3.61 -15.38 1.63
N LYS A 118 4.64 -16.17 1.91
CA LYS A 118 5.43 -16.81 0.87
C LYS A 118 4.56 -17.78 0.08
N THR A 119 4.66 -17.77 -1.24
CA THR A 119 3.86 -18.66 -2.10
C THR A 119 4.70 -19.74 -2.75
N THR A 120 4.07 -20.88 -3.04
CA THR A 120 4.66 -21.96 -3.84
C THR A 120 4.76 -21.60 -5.33
N VAL A 121 3.94 -20.64 -5.78
CA VAL A 121 3.92 -20.12 -7.16
C VAL A 121 4.43 -18.68 -7.16
N SER A 122 5.51 -18.42 -7.90
CA SER A 122 6.16 -17.12 -7.99
C SER A 122 6.58 -16.82 -9.44
N PRO A 123 6.17 -15.68 -10.04
CA PRO A 123 5.18 -14.73 -9.50
C PRO A 123 3.78 -15.34 -9.44
N TYR A 124 2.99 -14.99 -8.42
CA TYR A 124 1.59 -15.36 -8.34
C TYR A 124 0.74 -14.35 -9.12
N HIS A 125 -0.06 -14.84 -10.06
CA HIS A 125 -0.99 -14.02 -10.84
C HIS A 125 -2.41 -14.13 -10.28
N MET A 126 -2.96 -13.00 -9.86
CA MET A 126 -4.37 -12.87 -9.53
C MET A 126 -5.09 -12.18 -10.68
N ARG A 127 -5.90 -12.94 -11.40
CA ARG A 127 -6.73 -12.39 -12.47
C ARG A 127 -7.75 -11.41 -11.90
N GLY A 128 -7.86 -10.25 -12.53
CA GLY A 128 -8.95 -9.32 -12.31
C GLY A 128 -10.28 -9.89 -12.81
N GLY A 129 -11.32 -9.05 -12.73
CA GLY A 129 -12.66 -9.38 -13.25
C GLY A 129 -13.79 -8.88 -12.37
N ARG A 130 -13.49 -7.94 -11.46
CA ARG A 130 -14.45 -7.26 -10.60
C ARG A 130 -14.47 -5.77 -10.96
N PRO A 131 -14.99 -5.38 -12.15
CA PRO A 131 -15.02 -3.98 -12.59
C PRO A 131 -15.87 -3.10 -11.67
N ASN A 132 -16.69 -3.74 -10.84
CA ASN A 132 -17.57 -3.11 -9.88
C ASN A 132 -16.94 -2.95 -8.49
N ARG A 133 -15.60 -3.04 -8.40
CA ARG A 133 -14.85 -2.95 -7.15
C ARG A 133 -13.58 -2.12 -7.30
N VAL A 134 -13.15 -1.55 -6.19
CA VAL A 134 -11.78 -1.07 -5.98
C VAL A 134 -11.24 -1.75 -4.74
N TRP A 135 -9.99 -2.20 -4.80
CA TRP A 135 -9.25 -2.72 -3.67
C TRP A 135 -8.22 -1.69 -3.22
N THR A 136 -8.21 -1.38 -1.93
CA THR A 136 -7.17 -0.53 -1.34
C THR A 136 -6.29 -1.37 -0.43
N PHE A 137 -4.99 -1.39 -0.70
CA PHE A 137 -3.98 -1.96 0.18
C PHE A 137 -3.31 -0.82 0.94
N ILE A 138 -3.55 -0.72 2.25
CA ILE A 138 -2.85 0.22 3.13
C ILE A 138 -1.65 -0.49 3.74
N ALA A 139 -0.47 0.07 3.59
CA ALA A 139 0.76 -0.50 4.10
C ALA A 139 0.86 -0.34 5.63
N PHE A 140 1.04 -1.46 6.33
CA PHE A 140 1.37 -1.49 7.75
C PHE A 140 2.86 -1.81 7.86
N GLY A 141 3.72 -0.79 7.82
CA GLY A 141 5.15 -0.94 7.51
C GLY A 141 5.44 -0.68 6.04
N ARG A 142 6.73 -0.64 5.68
CA ARG A 142 7.16 -0.58 4.29
C ARG A 142 6.64 -1.80 3.52
N LEU A 143 6.10 -1.58 2.33
CA LEU A 143 5.73 -2.61 1.36
C LEU A 143 6.41 -2.35 0.02
N THR A 144 7.00 -3.40 -0.54
CA THR A 144 7.54 -3.45 -1.90
C THR A 144 6.99 -4.70 -2.58
N PHE A 145 7.20 -4.82 -3.89
CA PHE A 145 6.78 -6.02 -4.63
C PHE A 145 7.32 -7.32 -4.01
N GLU A 146 8.58 -7.31 -3.57
CA GLU A 146 9.26 -8.47 -2.97
C GLU A 146 8.59 -8.97 -1.68
N ILE A 147 8.05 -8.05 -0.87
CA ILE A 147 7.45 -8.38 0.42
C ILE A 147 5.91 -8.37 0.41
N GLY A 148 5.30 -8.21 -0.76
CA GLY A 148 3.88 -8.51 -0.97
C GLY A 148 3.04 -7.39 -1.57
N LEU A 149 3.59 -6.20 -1.86
CA LEU A 149 2.83 -5.18 -2.58
C LEU A 149 2.41 -5.74 -3.97
N PRO A 150 1.11 -5.78 -4.30
CA PRO A 150 0.71 -6.18 -5.64
C PRO A 150 1.20 -5.18 -6.68
N ALA A 151 1.67 -5.69 -7.81
CA ALA A 151 1.89 -4.90 -9.01
C ALA A 151 0.64 -4.97 -9.90
N PRO A 152 -0.13 -3.87 -10.03
CA PRO A 152 -1.16 -3.77 -11.07
C PRO A 152 -0.44 -3.66 -12.42
N SER A 153 -0.69 -4.60 -13.33
CA SER A 153 0.04 -4.81 -14.59
C SER A 153 1.43 -5.47 -14.46
N SER A 154 1.95 -5.99 -15.58
CA SER A 154 3.22 -6.72 -15.65
C SER A 154 4.47 -5.85 -15.64
N THR A 155 4.35 -4.52 -15.47
CA THR A 155 5.48 -3.58 -15.67
C THR A 155 5.80 -2.71 -14.45
N ARG A 156 5.08 -2.85 -13.33
CA ARG A 156 5.25 -1.94 -12.17
C ARG A 156 5.67 -2.66 -10.88
N PHE A 157 6.89 -3.21 -10.90
CA PHE A 157 7.49 -3.88 -9.75
C PHE A 157 8.23 -2.93 -8.79
N ASP A 158 8.45 -1.68 -9.19
CA ASP A 158 9.31 -0.72 -8.45
C ASP A 158 8.54 0.14 -7.42
N LEU A 159 7.21 -0.02 -7.34
CA LEU A 159 6.41 0.74 -6.39
C LEU A 159 6.78 0.35 -4.94
N THR A 160 6.95 1.37 -4.10
CA THR A 160 7.16 1.22 -2.66
C THR A 160 6.11 2.05 -1.94
N LEU A 161 5.47 1.45 -0.94
CA LEU A 161 4.62 2.15 0.02
C LEU A 161 5.32 2.20 1.37
N GLU A 162 5.30 3.35 2.03
CA GLU A 162 5.70 3.47 3.43
C GLU A 162 4.48 3.30 4.35
N SER A 163 4.71 3.18 5.66
CA SER A 163 3.63 3.00 6.63
C SER A 163 2.51 4.03 6.49
N GLY A 164 1.28 3.56 6.33
CA GLY A 164 0.08 4.39 6.18
C GLY A 164 -0.20 4.86 4.75
N ASP A 165 0.73 4.63 3.82
CA ASP A 165 0.47 4.84 2.39
C ASP A 165 -0.46 3.75 1.86
N ALA A 166 -1.18 4.05 0.79
CA ALA A 166 -2.12 3.16 0.17
C ALA A 166 -1.91 3.03 -1.33
N LEU A 167 -2.19 1.83 -1.83
CA LEU A 167 -2.36 1.53 -3.25
C LEU A 167 -3.82 1.16 -3.50
N HIS A 168 -4.48 1.93 -4.35
CA HIS A 168 -5.85 1.75 -4.80
C HIS A 168 -5.82 1.13 -6.19
N ILE A 169 -6.49 -0.01 -6.39
CA ILE A 169 -6.48 -0.76 -7.65
C ILE A 169 -7.91 -1.08 -8.04
N ARG A 170 -8.29 -0.86 -9.29
CA ARG A 170 -9.58 -1.34 -9.78
C ARG A 170 -9.63 -2.86 -9.81
N GLY A 171 -10.78 -3.43 -9.46
CA GLY A 171 -10.95 -4.87 -9.32
C GLY A 171 -10.98 -5.65 -10.65
N ASP A 172 -11.04 -4.95 -11.79
CA ASP A 172 -10.87 -5.53 -13.13
C ASP A 172 -9.41 -5.61 -13.59
N VAL A 173 -8.48 -5.01 -12.85
CA VAL A 173 -7.05 -5.04 -13.17
C VAL A 173 -6.42 -6.33 -12.65
N ASP A 174 -5.58 -6.94 -13.49
CA ASP A 174 -4.75 -8.09 -13.11
C ASP A 174 -3.65 -7.65 -12.13
N MET A 175 -3.46 -8.43 -11.07
CA MET A 175 -2.44 -8.18 -10.06
C MET A 175 -1.40 -9.29 -10.05
N TRP A 176 -0.15 -8.89 -9.91
CA TRP A 176 0.98 -9.79 -9.75
C TRP A 176 1.55 -9.65 -8.35
N PHE A 177 2.00 -10.76 -7.78
CA PHE A 177 2.71 -10.80 -6.51
C PHE A 177 4.03 -11.54 -6.69
N SER A 178 5.09 -11.06 -6.04
CA SER A 178 6.40 -11.72 -6.13
C SER A 178 6.39 -13.14 -5.56
N GLY A 179 5.55 -13.40 -4.55
CA GLY A 179 5.56 -14.63 -3.79
C GLY A 179 6.57 -14.70 -2.64
N GLY A 180 7.32 -13.61 -2.37
CA GLY A 180 8.25 -13.54 -1.24
C GLY A 180 7.56 -13.39 0.12
N GLY A 181 6.57 -12.50 0.20
CA GLY A 181 5.78 -12.25 1.41
C GLY A 181 6.57 -11.54 2.53
N GLY A 182 5.96 -11.47 3.72
CA GLY A 182 6.52 -10.86 4.93
C GLY A 182 5.96 -9.47 5.26
N GLY A 183 5.32 -8.81 4.30
CA GLY A 183 4.65 -7.53 4.50
C GLY A 183 3.28 -7.68 5.16
N THR A 184 2.78 -6.61 5.77
CA THR A 184 1.45 -6.53 6.35
C THR A 184 0.67 -5.35 5.80
N ALA A 185 -0.64 -5.50 5.65
CA ALA A 185 -1.52 -4.45 5.16
C ALA A 185 -2.92 -4.51 5.77
N LEU A 186 -3.68 -3.44 5.57
CA LEU A 186 -5.14 -3.49 5.55
C LEU A 186 -5.61 -3.56 4.10
N LEU A 187 -6.36 -4.61 3.75
CA LEU A 187 -7.05 -4.73 2.48
C LEU A 187 -8.50 -4.27 2.63
N ALA A 188 -8.84 -3.11 2.05
CA ALA A 188 -10.19 -2.60 1.97
C ALA A 188 -10.83 -2.86 0.60
N ASP A 189 -12.14 -3.06 0.61
CA ASP A 189 -12.96 -3.42 -0.53
C ASP A 189 -14.12 -2.42 -0.66
N TRP A 190 -14.17 -1.75 -1.81
CA TRP A 190 -15.16 -0.71 -2.14
C TRP A 190 -16.06 -1.20 -3.28
N LYS A 191 -17.38 -0.96 -3.20
CA LYS A 191 -18.36 -1.32 -4.24
C LYS A 191 -18.71 -0.12 -5.11
N VAL A 192 -18.69 -0.28 -6.42
CA VAL A 192 -18.89 0.83 -7.38
C VAL A 192 -20.37 1.02 -7.81
N TYR A 193 -21.30 0.26 -7.23
CA TYR A 193 -22.72 0.21 -7.63
C TYR A 193 -23.65 0.36 -6.43
#